data_AF-A0A955UZ33-F1
#
_entry.id   AF-A0A955UZ33-F1
#
_cell.length_a   1.000
_cell.length_b   1.000
_cell.length_c   1.000
_cell.angle_alpha   90.00
_cell.angle_beta   90.00
_cell.angle_gamma   90.00
#
_symmetry.space_group_name_H-M   'P 1'
#
loop_
_entity.id
_entity.type
_entity.pdbx_description
1 polymer ?
#
loop_
_entity_poly.entity_id
_entity_poly.type
_entity_poly.pdbx_seq_one_letter_code
_entity_poly.pdbx_strand_id
1 'polypeptide(L)'
;MEGDDERLARARDVLATLGGGADAARGLEAYFDAQGAVGDYALRFGAGEVWSRPGLARRDRSLVVIALLTALGRERELRAHVAG
;
A
#
# COMPACT_ATOMS: atom_id res chain seq x y z
N MET A 1 19.31 -6.46 -9.26
CA MET A 1 17.84 -6.42 -9.33
C MET A 1 17.35 -7.10 -8.09
N GLU A 2 16.53 -6.43 -7.29
CA GLU A 2 15.97 -7.00 -6.07
C GLU A 2 15.00 -8.13 -6.41
N GLY A 3 14.99 -9.19 -5.61
CA GLY A 3 14.21 -10.40 -5.89
C GLY A 3 12.72 -10.13 -5.81
N ASP A 4 11.96 -10.79 -6.68
CA ASP A 4 10.49 -10.63 -6.72
C ASP A 4 9.83 -11.06 -5.39
N ASP A 5 10.39 -12.09 -4.74
CA ASP A 5 9.98 -12.55 -3.41
C ASP A 5 10.24 -11.51 -2.30
N GLU A 6 11.33 -10.74 -2.40
CA GLU A 6 11.67 -9.70 -1.43
C GLU A 6 10.69 -8.52 -1.52
N ARG A 7 10.28 -8.15 -2.74
CA ARG A 7 9.24 -7.13 -2.96
C ARG A 7 7.92 -7.58 -2.37
N LEU A 8 7.55 -8.84 -2.56
CA LEU A 8 6.32 -9.38 -2.00
C LEU A 8 6.36 -9.42 -0.47
N ALA A 9 7.48 -9.81 0.13
CA ALA A 9 7.65 -9.80 1.59
C ALA A 9 7.48 -8.38 2.18
N ARG A 10 8.07 -7.36 1.54
CA ARG A 10 7.89 -5.97 1.95
C ARG A 10 6.47 -5.46 1.72
N ALA A 11 5.83 -5.87 0.62
CA ALA A 11 4.44 -5.51 0.36
C ALA A 11 3.54 -5.99 1.50
N ARG A 12 3.70 -7.24 1.97
CA ARG A 12 2.95 -7.78 3.11
C ARG A 12 3.19 -7.00 4.40
N ASP A 13 4.44 -6.62 4.68
CA ASP A 13 4.76 -5.80 5.86
C ASP A 13 4.14 -4.38 5.78
N VAL A 14 4.15 -3.76 4.59
CA VAL A 14 3.47 -2.48 4.34
C VAL A 14 1.96 -2.64 4.56
N LEU A 15 1.32 -3.63 3.97
CA LEU A 15 -0.12 -3.84 4.10
C LEU A 15 -0.52 -4.18 5.55
N ALA A 16 0.30 -4.93 6.28
CA ALA A 16 0.06 -5.21 7.69
C ALA A 16 0.16 -3.95 8.55
N THR A 17 1.12 -3.07 8.24
CA THR A 17 1.27 -1.80 8.96
C THR A 17 0.12 -0.84 8.67
N LEU A 18 -0.26 -0.70 7.39
CA LEU A 18 -1.29 0.23 6.97
C LEU A 18 -2.68 -0.28 7.39
N GLY A 19 -3.03 -1.52 7.06
CA GLY A 19 -4.34 -2.10 7.36
C GLY A 19 -4.55 -2.54 8.81
N GLY A 20 -3.61 -2.29 9.72
CA GLY A 20 -3.79 -2.58 11.14
C GLY A 20 -3.61 -4.05 11.56
N GLY A 21 -2.89 -4.86 10.77
CA GLY A 21 -2.45 -6.19 11.17
C GLY A 21 -2.37 -7.21 10.04
N ALA A 22 -1.94 -8.42 10.40
CA ALA A 22 -1.73 -9.52 9.45
C ALA A 22 -3.03 -9.95 8.73
N ASP A 23 -4.18 -9.84 9.38
CA ASP A 23 -5.47 -10.23 8.79
C ASP A 23 -5.90 -9.27 7.69
N ALA A 24 -5.73 -7.97 7.92
CA ALA A 24 -5.95 -6.95 6.90
C ALA A 24 -4.96 -7.09 5.74
N ALA A 25 -3.70 -7.42 6.02
CA ALA A 25 -2.72 -7.69 4.97
C ALA A 25 -3.15 -8.82 4.04
N ARG A 26 -3.64 -9.95 4.60
CA ARG A 26 -4.15 -11.07 3.80
C ARG A 26 -5.38 -10.69 2.97
N GLY A 27 -6.28 -9.89 3.52
CA GLY A 27 -7.45 -9.38 2.80
C GLY A 27 -7.08 -8.46 1.63
N LEU A 28 -6.13 -7.55 1.86
CA LEU A 28 -5.64 -6.64 0.82
C LEU A 28 -4.85 -7.38 -0.27
N GLU A 29 -4.02 -8.36 0.10
CA GLU A 29 -3.31 -9.22 -0.85
C GLU A 29 -4.29 -9.99 -1.73
N ALA A 30 -5.31 -10.63 -1.14
CA ALA A 30 -6.36 -11.31 -1.90
C ALA A 30 -7.16 -10.35 -2.80
N TYR A 31 -7.39 -9.11 -2.34
CA TYR A 31 -8.03 -8.07 -3.15
C TYR A 31 -7.20 -7.72 -4.39
N PHE A 32 -5.88 -7.54 -4.25
CA PHE A 32 -4.99 -7.28 -5.38
C PHE A 32 -4.91 -8.48 -6.32
N ASP A 33 -4.73 -9.70 -5.79
CA ASP A 33 -4.67 -10.92 -6.61
C ASP A 33 -5.92 -11.10 -7.48
N ALA A 34 -7.10 -10.78 -6.95
CA ALA A 34 -8.36 -10.83 -7.69
C ALA A 34 -8.42 -9.86 -8.88
N GLN A 35 -7.54 -8.85 -8.95
CA GLN A 35 -7.42 -7.95 -10.10
C GLN A 35 -6.45 -8.47 -11.18
N GLY A 36 -5.84 -9.63 -10.99
CA GLY A 36 -4.88 -10.20 -11.94
C GLY A 36 -3.60 -9.36 -12.07
N ALA A 37 -3.06 -9.26 -13.29
CA ALA A 37 -1.75 -8.65 -13.53
C ALA A 37 -1.62 -7.20 -13.04
N VAL A 38 -2.70 -6.41 -13.09
CA VAL A 38 -2.66 -5.02 -12.58
C VAL A 38 -2.60 -4.98 -11.06
N GLY A 39 -3.24 -5.93 -10.39
CA GLY A 39 -3.19 -6.06 -8.93
C GLY A 39 -1.83 -6.57 -8.45
N ASP A 40 -1.28 -7.58 -9.11
CA ASP A 40 0.08 -8.07 -8.84
C ASP A 40 1.12 -6.94 -8.99
N TYR A 41 1.01 -6.14 -10.06
CA TYR A 41 1.84 -4.95 -10.23
C TYR A 41 1.64 -3.93 -9.11
N ALA A 42 0.40 -3.59 -8.75
CA ALA A 42 0.10 -2.64 -7.69
C ALA A 42 0.65 -3.11 -6.32
N LEU A 43 0.57 -4.41 -6.04
CA LEU A 43 1.09 -5.01 -4.82
C LEU A 43 2.63 -4.95 -4.78
N ARG A 44 3.30 -5.51 -5.79
CA ARG A 44 4.76 -5.65 -5.78
C ARG A 44 5.48 -4.34 -5.98
N PHE A 45 5.04 -3.52 -6.94
CA PHE A 45 5.66 -2.23 -7.21
C PHE A 45 5.16 -1.15 -6.24
N GLY A 46 3.84 -1.02 -6.08
CA GLY A 46 3.26 0.00 -5.21
C GLY A 46 3.65 -0.23 -3.75
N ALA A 47 3.20 -1.34 -3.15
CA ALA A 47 3.49 -1.61 -1.74
C ALA A 47 4.93 -2.11 -1.52
N GLY A 48 5.37 -3.08 -2.32
CA GLY A 48 6.69 -3.72 -2.14
C GLY A 48 7.89 -2.84 -2.48
N GLU A 49 7.74 -1.90 -3.39
CA GLU A 49 8.82 -0.98 -3.77
C GLU A 49 8.56 0.44 -3.29
N VAL A 50 7.54 1.14 -3.79
CA VAL A 50 7.34 2.58 -3.55
C VAL A 50 7.17 2.91 -2.07
N TRP A 51 6.31 2.19 -1.37
CA TRP A 51 6.06 2.41 0.06
C TRP A 51 7.23 2.01 0.97
N SER A 52 8.12 1.16 0.47
CA SER A 52 9.28 0.63 1.19
C SER A 52 10.57 1.40 0.96
N ARG A 53 10.56 2.43 0.08
CA ARG A 53 11.75 3.25 -0.20
C ARG A 53 12.27 3.94 1.07
N PRO A 54 13.58 4.16 1.21
CA PRO A 54 14.12 4.98 2.29
C PRO A 54 13.73 6.46 2.14
N GLY A 55 13.98 7.27 3.18
CA GLY A 55 13.87 8.74 3.14
C GLY A 55 12.63 9.32 3.83
N LEU A 56 11.46 8.68 3.74
CA LEU A 56 10.25 9.06 4.48
C LEU A 56 9.77 7.89 5.34
N ALA A 57 9.23 8.19 6.51
CA ALA A 57 8.50 7.18 7.29
C ALA A 57 7.16 6.89 6.60
N ARG A 58 6.57 5.71 6.87
CA ARG A 58 5.24 5.35 6.35
C ARG A 58 4.17 6.38 6.74
N ARG A 59 4.24 6.89 7.97
CA ARG A 59 3.38 7.98 8.46
C ARG A 59 3.46 9.23 7.57
N ASP A 60 4.68 9.65 7.20
CA ASP A 60 4.88 10.85 6.38
C ASP A 60 4.34 10.64 4.96
N ARG A 61 4.51 9.43 4.39
CA ARG A 61 3.90 9.05 3.11
C ARG A 61 2.38 9.10 3.17
N SER A 62 1.76 8.60 4.23
CA SER A 62 0.31 8.70 4.42
C SER A 62 -0.15 10.16 4.48
N LEU A 63 0.59 11.06 5.14
CA LEU A 63 0.27 12.48 5.15
C LEU A 63 0.32 13.11 3.74
N VAL A 64 1.32 12.73 2.93
CA VAL A 64 1.40 13.17 1.52
C VAL A 64 0.19 12.67 0.71
N VAL A 65 -0.20 11.40 0.87
CA VAL A 65 -1.37 10.84 0.20
C VAL A 65 -2.65 11.56 0.64
N ILE A 66 -2.84 11.81 1.93
CA ILE A 66 -3.98 12.57 2.45
C ILE A 66 -4.05 13.97 1.83
N ALA A 67 -2.93 14.68 1.76
CA ALA A 67 -2.86 16.00 1.14
C ALA A 67 -3.25 15.95 -0.34
N LEU A 68 -2.73 14.96 -1.10
CA LEU A 68 -3.07 14.76 -2.51
C LEU A 68 -4.54 14.43 -2.71
N LEU A 69 -5.09 13.49 -1.96
CA LEU A 69 -6.50 13.08 -2.07
C LEU A 69 -7.44 14.22 -1.71
N THR A 70 -7.08 15.04 -0.71
CA THR A 70 -7.81 16.25 -0.33
C THR A 70 -7.79 17.28 -1.47
N ALA A 71 -6.60 17.60 -2.00
CA ALA A 71 -6.44 18.57 -3.08
C ALA A 71 -7.16 18.16 -4.37
N LEU A 72 -7.25 16.85 -4.64
CA LEU A 72 -7.90 16.29 -5.83
C LEU A 72 -9.40 16.01 -5.63
N GLY A 73 -9.98 16.27 -4.46
CA GLY A 73 -11.39 15.99 -4.18
C GLY A 73 -11.74 14.50 -4.24
N ARG A 74 -10.82 13.61 -3.83
CA ARG A 74 -10.99 12.14 -3.86
C ARG A 74 -11.55 11.64 -2.53
N GLU A 75 -12.78 12.03 -2.21
CA GLU A 75 -13.39 11.79 -0.89
C GLU A 75 -13.52 10.31 -0.52
N ARG A 76 -13.83 9.44 -1.48
CA ARG A 76 -13.98 8.00 -1.22
C ARG A 76 -12.64 7.38 -0.82
N GLU A 77 -11.59 7.67 -1.57
CA GLU A 77 -10.23 7.20 -1.31
C GLU A 77 -9.68 7.82 -0.03
N LEU A 78 -9.96 9.11 0.21
CA LEU A 78 -9.56 9.80 1.44
C LEU A 78 -10.18 9.14 2.67
N ARG A 79 -11.48 8.82 2.62
CA ARG A 79 -12.18 8.13 3.72
C ARG A 79 -11.54 6.78 4.02
N ALA A 80 -11.21 6.00 2.98
CA ALA A 80 -10.51 4.73 3.17
C ALA A 80 -9.13 4.93 3.78
N HIS A 81 -8.38 5.95 3.35
CA HIS A 81 -7.00 6.18 3.80
C HIS A 81 -6.87 6.70 5.25
N VAL A 82 -7.93 7.31 5.81
CA VAL A 82 -7.93 7.79 7.21
C VAL A 82 -8.58 6.79 8.18
N ALA A 83 -9.21 5.72 7.69
CA ALA A 83 -9.92 4.76 8.52
C ALA A 83 -9.00 3.77 9.26
N GLY A 84 -7.74 3.66 8.86
CA GLY A 84 -6.81 2.60 9.28
C GLY A 84 -6.58 1.64 8.13
#